data_AF-A0A0M8YNQ4-F1
#
_entry.id   AF-A0A0M8YNQ4-F1
#
_cell.length_a   1.000
_cell.length_b   1.000
_cell.length_c   1.000
_cell.angle_alpha   90.00
_cell.angle_beta   90.00
_cell.angle_gamma   90.00
#
_symmetry.space_group_name_H-M   'P 1'
#
loop_
_entity.id
_entity.type
_entity.pdbx_description
1 polymer ?
#
loop_
_entity_poly.entity_id
_entity_poly.type
_entity_poly.pdbx_seq_one_letter_code
_entity_poly.pdbx_strand_id
1 'polypeptide(L)'
;MAGILNPHTNAHPDAGLYTNGAQIAAALDRRAALVLPHSVALVRHFAMLLETRVKANASGRPGPNAPTGDYRRSWSHAVYASGTDVIGTVGTNKPQGRRLEYGFVGTDALGRTYAQRPYPHVGPAVEAIRPLFLEGMRQVAEGGGQT
;
A
#
# COMPACT_ATOMS: atom_id res chain seq x y z
N MET A 1 -35.97 43.38 39.23
CA MET A 1 -36.25 42.14 39.98
C MET A 1 -37.42 41.42 39.33
N ALA A 2 -37.14 40.42 38.48
CA ALA A 2 -37.99 39.27 38.18
C ALA A 2 -37.23 38.41 37.16
N GLY A 3 -36.82 37.22 37.59
CA GLY A 3 -35.90 36.34 36.88
C GLY A 3 -36.52 35.60 35.70
N ILE A 4 -35.67 35.30 34.72
CA ILE A 4 -35.95 34.40 33.60
C ILE A 4 -36.07 32.99 34.18
N LEU A 5 -37.29 32.45 34.20
CA LEU A 5 -37.54 31.04 34.49
C LEU A 5 -37.15 30.22 33.26
N ASN A 6 -36.03 29.50 33.35
CA ASN A 6 -35.69 28.45 32.40
C ASN A 6 -36.38 27.13 32.77
N PRO A 7 -36.60 26.25 31.76
CA PRO A 7 -37.69 25.28 31.72
C PRO A 7 -37.30 23.90 32.28
N HIS A 8 -38.31 23.15 32.73
CA HIS A 8 -38.30 21.72 33.09
C HIS A 8 -37.33 21.26 34.20
N THR A 9 -37.93 20.75 35.28
CA THR A 9 -37.34 20.37 36.58
C THR A 9 -36.26 19.27 36.56
N ASN A 10 -35.93 18.69 35.39
CA ASN A 10 -35.00 17.57 35.27
C ASN A 10 -33.77 17.88 34.39
N ALA A 11 -33.52 19.13 34.01
CA ALA A 11 -32.30 19.51 33.30
C ALA A 11 -31.12 19.63 34.29
N HIS A 12 -30.13 18.75 34.18
CA HIS A 12 -28.85 18.94 34.88
C HIS A 12 -28.23 20.27 34.39
N PRO A 13 -27.68 21.13 35.27
CA PRO A 13 -27.07 22.42 34.88
C PRO A 13 -25.95 22.27 33.84
N ASP A 14 -25.43 21.06 33.69
CA ASP A 14 -24.37 20.67 32.75
C ASP A 14 -24.89 20.03 31.46
N ALA A 15 -26.21 19.96 31.24
CA ALA A 15 -26.78 19.43 30.00
C ALA A 15 -26.39 20.24 28.74
N GLY A 16 -25.82 21.42 28.92
CA GLY A 16 -25.21 22.24 27.87
C GLY A 16 -23.72 21.96 27.59
N LEU A 17 -23.07 20.99 28.26
CA LEU A 17 -21.61 20.71 28.15
C LEU A 17 -21.21 19.69 27.07
N TYR A 18 -21.99 19.54 26.00
CA TYR A 18 -21.57 18.81 24.79
C TYR A 18 -21.35 19.79 23.61
N THR A 19 -20.51 20.80 23.82
CA THR A 19 -20.42 21.97 22.93
C THR A 19 -19.55 21.81 21.68
N ASN A 20 -18.77 20.72 21.55
CA ASN A 20 -17.85 20.53 20.41
C ASN A 20 -18.20 19.34 19.50
N GLY A 21 -19.30 18.62 19.72
CA GLY A 21 -19.66 17.44 18.92
C GLY A 21 -19.75 17.73 17.42
N ALA A 22 -20.39 18.84 17.05
CA ALA A 22 -20.47 19.29 15.66
C ALA A 22 -19.09 19.68 15.07
N GLN A 23 -18.20 20.22 15.90
CA GLN A 23 -16.84 20.58 15.48
C GLN A 23 -15.98 19.34 15.24
N ILE A 24 -16.11 18.31 16.09
CA ILE A 24 -15.47 17.00 15.93
C ILE A 24 -15.99 16.33 14.66
N ALA A 25 -17.31 16.29 14.45
CA ALA A 25 -17.90 15.72 13.23
C ALA A 25 -17.35 16.40 11.97
N ALA A 26 -17.36 17.73 11.92
CA ALA A 26 -16.81 18.48 10.79
C ALA A 26 -15.30 18.25 10.58
N ALA A 27 -14.52 18.06 11.65
CA ALA A 27 -13.10 17.72 11.56
C ALA A 27 -12.89 16.29 11.00
N LEU A 28 -13.72 15.33 11.42
CA LEU A 28 -13.70 13.96 10.91
C LEU A 28 -14.10 13.90 9.42
N ASP A 29 -15.13 14.63 9.02
CA ASP A 29 -15.58 14.67 7.61
C ASP A 29 -14.49 15.23 6.69
N ARG A 30 -13.84 16.33 7.09
CA ARG A 30 -12.70 16.90 6.35
C ARG A 30 -11.55 15.91 6.22
N ARG A 31 -11.26 15.16 7.29
CA ARG A 31 -10.21 14.16 7.28
C ARG A 31 -10.57 12.96 6.41
N ALA A 32 -11.81 12.46 6.50
CA ALA A 32 -12.30 11.35 5.71
C ALA A 32 -12.18 11.64 4.19
N ALA A 33 -12.43 12.88 3.78
CA ALA A 33 -12.26 13.32 2.40
C ALA A 33 -10.82 13.21 1.87
N LEU A 34 -9.81 13.21 2.75
CA LEU A 34 -8.39 13.14 2.38
C LEU A 34 -7.82 11.71 2.43
N VAL A 35 -8.44 10.79 3.16
CA VAL A 35 -7.90 9.42 3.34
C VAL A 35 -7.75 8.69 2.01
N LEU A 36 -8.77 8.71 1.16
CA LEU A 36 -8.73 8.01 -0.12
C LEU A 36 -7.66 8.57 -1.08
N PRO A 37 -7.61 9.89 -1.41
CA PRO A 37 -6.59 10.40 -2.31
C PRO A 37 -5.17 10.21 -1.77
N HIS A 38 -4.97 10.32 -0.45
CA HIS A 38 -3.67 10.03 0.16
C HIS A 38 -3.30 8.54 0.06
N SER A 39 -4.25 7.64 0.29
CA SER A 39 -4.04 6.19 0.13
C SER A 39 -3.66 5.85 -1.31
N VAL A 40 -4.35 6.43 -2.30
CA VAL A 40 -4.04 6.24 -3.74
C VAL A 40 -2.64 6.73 -4.07
N ALA A 41 -2.25 7.92 -3.60
CA ALA A 41 -0.93 8.47 -3.83
C ALA A 41 0.16 7.58 -3.20
N LEU A 42 -0.05 7.12 -1.97
CA LEU A 42 0.88 6.28 -1.25
C LEU A 42 1.04 4.90 -1.90
N VAL A 43 -0.06 4.22 -2.24
CA VAL A 43 -0.03 2.93 -2.93
C VAL A 43 0.67 3.04 -4.29
N ARG A 44 0.41 4.11 -5.05
CA ARG A 44 1.12 4.37 -6.31
C ARG A 44 2.61 4.55 -6.11
N HIS A 45 3.00 5.34 -5.12
CA HIS A 45 4.41 5.57 -4.79
C HIS A 45 5.12 4.26 -4.45
N PHE A 46 4.56 3.46 -3.53
CA PHE A 46 5.20 2.21 -3.12
C PHE A 46 5.15 1.10 -4.19
N ALA A 47 4.14 1.08 -5.05
CA ALA A 47 4.12 0.19 -6.21
C ALA A 47 5.28 0.50 -7.18
N MET A 48 5.57 1.78 -7.41
CA MET A 48 6.70 2.23 -8.22
C MET A 48 8.05 1.89 -7.57
N LEU A 49 8.18 2.10 -6.25
CA LEU A 49 9.39 1.72 -5.51
C LEU A 49 9.63 0.22 -5.51
N LEU A 50 8.57 -0.58 -5.33
CA LEU A 50 8.66 -2.03 -5.38
C LEU A 50 9.07 -2.51 -6.76
N GLU A 51 8.45 -2.02 -7.84
CA GLU A 51 8.87 -2.32 -9.22
C GLU A 51 10.35 -1.99 -9.42
N THR A 52 10.78 -0.81 -9.00
CA THR A 52 12.17 -0.35 -9.12
C THR A 52 13.13 -1.29 -8.39
N ARG A 53 12.78 -1.69 -7.16
CA ARG A 53 13.60 -2.57 -6.34
C ARG A 53 13.68 -3.97 -6.93
N VAL A 54 12.56 -4.51 -7.44
CA VAL A 54 12.52 -5.80 -8.14
C VAL A 54 13.40 -5.76 -9.39
N LYS A 55 13.32 -4.69 -10.19
CA LYS A 55 14.18 -4.50 -11.37
C LYS A 55 15.66 -4.44 -11.01
N ALA A 56 16.01 -3.74 -9.93
CA ALA A 56 17.39 -3.68 -9.43
C ALA A 56 17.88 -5.08 -8.99
N ASN A 57 17.08 -5.81 -8.22
CA ASN A 57 17.41 -7.17 -7.80
C ASN A 57 17.48 -8.17 -8.97
N ALA A 58 16.73 -7.92 -10.05
CA ALA A 58 16.75 -8.72 -11.28
C ALA A 58 17.87 -8.33 -12.25
N SER A 59 18.92 -7.65 -11.77
CA SER A 59 20.05 -7.17 -12.59
C SER A 59 21.41 -7.79 -12.22
N GLY A 60 21.43 -8.82 -11.36
CA GLY A 60 22.66 -9.47 -10.91
C GLY A 60 22.46 -10.30 -9.65
N ARG A 61 23.54 -10.90 -9.16
CA ARG A 61 23.51 -11.74 -7.96
C ARG A 61 23.17 -10.91 -6.70
N PRO A 62 22.41 -11.44 -5.74
CA PRO A 62 21.92 -12.83 -5.60
C PRO A 62 20.71 -13.18 -6.49
N GLY A 63 20.10 -12.20 -7.15
CA GLY A 63 19.03 -12.40 -8.10
C GLY A 63 19.51 -12.92 -9.48
N PRO A 64 18.59 -12.95 -10.46
CA PRO A 64 18.92 -13.38 -11.80
C PRO A 64 19.76 -12.34 -12.52
N ASN A 65 20.65 -12.79 -13.40
CA ASN A 65 21.39 -11.90 -14.30
C ASN A 65 20.44 -11.34 -15.38
N ALA A 66 20.76 -10.16 -15.91
CA ALA A 66 19.99 -9.49 -16.96
C ALA A 66 20.75 -9.36 -18.29
N PRO A 67 21.16 -10.47 -18.93
CA PRO A 67 22.01 -10.42 -20.13
C PRO A 67 21.39 -9.61 -21.28
N THR A 68 20.08 -9.71 -21.48
CA THR A 68 19.33 -8.94 -22.51
C THR A 68 18.46 -7.84 -21.91
N GLY A 69 18.32 -7.80 -20.58
CA GLY A 69 17.36 -6.94 -19.88
C GLY A 69 15.88 -7.25 -20.13
N ASP A 70 15.51 -8.25 -20.94
CA ASP A 70 14.11 -8.54 -21.31
C ASP A 70 13.23 -8.89 -20.11
N TYR A 71 13.74 -9.71 -19.21
CA TYR A 71 13.04 -10.05 -17.98
C TYR A 71 12.88 -8.82 -17.08
N ARG A 72 13.97 -8.07 -16.86
CA ARG A 72 13.96 -6.83 -16.05
C ARG A 72 12.95 -5.81 -16.57
N ARG A 73 12.95 -5.51 -17.87
CA ARG A 73 12.04 -4.51 -18.45
C ARG A 73 10.56 -4.90 -18.41
N SER A 74 10.27 -6.20 -18.31
CA SER A 74 8.89 -6.72 -18.29
C SER A 74 8.15 -6.50 -16.98
N TRP A 75 8.87 -6.10 -15.93
CA TRP A 75 8.25 -5.75 -14.66
C TRP A 75 7.54 -4.41 -14.78
N SER A 76 6.29 -4.38 -14.34
CA SER A 76 5.45 -3.18 -14.30
C SER A 76 4.57 -3.18 -13.06
N HIS A 77 4.02 -2.02 -12.75
CA HIS A 77 2.99 -1.84 -11.74
C HIS A 77 1.69 -1.29 -12.32
N ALA A 78 0.59 -1.57 -11.64
CA ALA A 78 -0.71 -0.99 -11.88
C ALA A 78 -1.39 -0.67 -10.55
N VAL A 79 -2.18 0.40 -10.52
CA VAL A 79 -2.92 0.82 -9.33
C VAL A 79 -4.39 0.95 -9.70
N TYR A 80 -5.23 0.31 -8.91
CA TYR A 80 -6.68 0.31 -9.06
C TYR A 80 -7.30 0.82 -7.77
N ALA A 81 -8.23 1.77 -7.89
CA ALA A 81 -9.04 2.25 -6.79
C ALA A 81 -10.51 1.95 -7.10
N SER A 82 -11.21 1.30 -6.17
CA SER A 82 -12.62 0.94 -6.31
C SER A 82 -13.32 1.17 -4.98
N GLY A 83 -14.21 2.16 -4.92
CA GLY A 83 -14.83 2.57 -3.67
C GLY A 83 -13.77 2.99 -2.65
N THR A 84 -13.70 2.29 -1.52
CA THR A 84 -12.71 2.51 -0.46
C THR A 84 -11.45 1.65 -0.61
N ASP A 85 -11.42 0.72 -1.57
CA ASP A 85 -10.30 -0.18 -1.77
C ASP A 85 -9.27 0.43 -2.73
N VAL A 86 -8.00 0.35 -2.35
CA VAL A 86 -6.86 0.76 -3.18
C VAL A 86 -5.88 -0.40 -3.28
N ILE A 87 -5.67 -0.90 -4.50
CA ILE A 87 -4.84 -2.07 -4.76
C ILE A 87 -3.70 -1.68 -5.70
N GLY A 88 -2.46 -1.93 -5.28
CA GLY A 88 -1.27 -1.84 -6.12
C GLY A 88 -0.76 -3.24 -6.48
N THR A 89 -0.64 -3.52 -7.77
CA THR A 89 -0.10 -4.80 -8.27
C THR A 89 1.24 -4.54 -8.93
N VAL A 90 2.26 -5.32 -8.58
CA VAL A 90 3.57 -5.32 -9.24
C VAL A 90 3.84 -6.71 -9.76
N GLY A 91 4.14 -6.84 -11.05
CA GLY A 91 4.25 -8.14 -11.69
C GLY A 91 5.04 -8.14 -12.99
N THR A 92 5.22 -9.34 -13.53
CA THR A 92 5.83 -9.59 -14.85
C THR A 92 4.93 -10.52 -15.65
N ASN A 93 4.88 -10.32 -16.97
CA ASN A 93 4.21 -11.22 -17.90
C ASN A 93 5.11 -12.38 -18.37
N LYS A 94 6.35 -12.46 -17.89
CA LYS A 94 7.30 -13.47 -18.34
C LYS A 94 7.08 -14.80 -17.62
N PRO A 95 6.88 -15.92 -18.35
CA PRO A 95 6.55 -17.21 -17.74
C PRO A 95 7.66 -17.75 -16.84
N GLN A 96 8.92 -17.37 -17.10
CA GLN A 96 10.05 -17.76 -16.26
C GLN A 96 10.09 -17.10 -14.88
N GLY A 97 9.26 -16.09 -14.58
CA GLY A 97 9.36 -15.33 -13.33
C GLY A 97 9.28 -16.17 -12.06
N ARG A 98 8.33 -17.11 -11.99
CA ARG A 98 8.21 -18.04 -10.85
C ARG A 98 9.42 -18.99 -10.74
N ARG A 99 9.93 -19.48 -11.88
CA ARG A 99 11.11 -20.37 -11.91
C ARG A 99 12.38 -19.63 -11.48
N LEU A 100 12.50 -18.34 -11.81
CA LEU A 100 13.60 -17.52 -11.35
C LEU A 100 13.51 -17.26 -9.85
N GLU A 101 12.32 -16.97 -9.32
CA GLU A 101 12.15 -16.71 -7.87
C GLU A 101 12.38 -17.97 -7.02
N TYR A 102 11.75 -19.09 -7.38
CA TYR A 102 11.68 -20.29 -6.54
C TYR A 102 12.58 -21.44 -7.00
N GLY A 103 13.22 -21.32 -8.17
CA GLY A 103 13.91 -22.43 -8.81
C GLY A 103 12.94 -23.38 -9.50
N PHE A 104 13.49 -24.30 -10.28
CA PHE A 104 12.74 -25.36 -10.95
C PHE A 104 13.66 -26.51 -11.35
N VAL A 105 13.31 -27.72 -10.93
CA VAL A 105 13.95 -28.96 -11.37
C VAL A 105 12.88 -29.86 -11.98
N GLY A 106 13.06 -30.23 -13.24
CA GLY A 106 12.14 -31.10 -13.97
C GLY A 106 11.86 -30.64 -15.40
N THR A 107 10.86 -31.27 -15.99
CA THR A 107 10.46 -31.06 -17.39
C THR A 107 9.20 -30.21 -17.44
N ASP A 108 9.19 -29.15 -18.24
CA ASP A 108 7.98 -28.34 -18.44
C ASP A 108 7.00 -29.00 -19.42
N ALA A 109 5.79 -28.44 -19.55
CA ALA A 109 4.75 -28.95 -20.45
C ALA A 109 5.16 -28.94 -21.95
N LEU A 110 6.26 -28.28 -22.30
CA LEU A 110 6.84 -28.26 -23.65
C LEU A 110 7.98 -29.28 -23.80
N GLY A 111 8.21 -30.15 -22.82
CA GLY A 111 9.24 -31.19 -22.85
C GLY A 111 10.65 -30.68 -22.53
N ARG A 112 10.83 -29.42 -22.13
CA ARG A 112 12.15 -28.85 -21.82
C ARG A 112 12.54 -29.18 -20.39
N THR A 113 13.73 -29.77 -20.21
CA THR A 113 14.25 -30.13 -18.88
C THR A 113 15.11 -29.00 -18.32
N TYR A 114 14.91 -28.67 -17.05
CA TYR A 114 15.67 -27.66 -16.33
C TYR A 114 16.21 -28.21 -15.01
N ALA A 115 17.39 -27.71 -14.65
CA ALA A 115 17.97 -27.82 -13.31
C ALA A 115 18.32 -26.41 -12.82
N GLN A 116 17.28 -25.59 -12.64
CA GLN A 116 17.40 -24.17 -12.33
C GLN A 116 17.33 -23.95 -10.80
N ARG A 117 18.40 -23.35 -10.24
CA ARG A 117 18.41 -22.88 -8.84
C ARG A 117 17.52 -21.63 -8.66
N PRO A 118 16.98 -21.40 -7.46
CA PRO A 118 16.31 -20.14 -7.13
C PRO A 118 17.27 -18.96 -7.18
N TYR A 119 16.77 -17.84 -7.69
CA TYR A 119 17.39 -16.52 -7.69
C TYR A 119 16.36 -15.50 -7.16
N PRO A 120 16.12 -15.49 -5.83
CA PRO A 120 15.12 -14.64 -5.23
C PRO A 120 15.43 -13.16 -5.47
N HIS A 121 14.44 -12.43 -5.95
CA HIS A 121 14.54 -11.01 -6.27
C HIS A 121 13.25 -10.26 -5.94
N VAL A 122 12.10 -10.95 -5.96
CA VAL A 122 10.80 -10.42 -5.57
C VAL A 122 10.63 -10.42 -4.07
N GLY A 123 10.80 -11.57 -3.42
CA GLY A 123 10.71 -11.71 -1.96
C GLY A 123 11.58 -10.69 -1.23
N PRO A 124 12.89 -10.61 -1.51
CA PRO A 124 13.77 -9.60 -0.90
C PRO A 124 13.34 -8.15 -1.15
N ALA A 125 12.72 -7.84 -2.30
CA ALA A 125 12.19 -6.51 -2.56
C ALA A 125 10.94 -6.21 -1.72
N VAL A 126 10.04 -7.19 -1.58
CA VAL A 126 8.86 -7.09 -0.72
C VAL A 126 9.27 -6.89 0.73
N GLU A 127 10.21 -7.68 1.25
CA GLU A 127 10.67 -7.56 2.63
C GLU A 127 11.31 -6.19 2.91
N ALA A 128 12.02 -5.61 1.93
CA ALA A 128 12.60 -4.28 2.07
C ALA A 128 11.54 -3.16 2.05
N ILE A 129 10.50 -3.28 1.23
CA ILE A 129 9.50 -2.22 1.01
C ILE A 129 8.35 -2.29 2.02
N ARG A 130 7.94 -3.49 2.43
CA ARG A 130 6.81 -3.75 3.33
C ARG A 130 6.80 -2.84 4.58
N PRO A 131 7.87 -2.72 5.40
CA PRO A 131 7.82 -1.90 6.60
C PRO A 131 7.57 -0.42 6.30
N LEU A 132 8.17 0.11 5.21
CA LEU A 132 8.00 1.51 4.80
C LEU A 132 6.58 1.79 4.31
N PHE A 133 5.99 0.84 3.56
CA PHE A 133 4.61 0.95 3.10
C PHE A 133 3.62 0.95 4.27
N LEU A 134 3.81 0.03 5.22
CA LEU A 134 2.95 -0.07 6.41
C LEU A 134 3.05 1.19 7.29
N GLU A 135 4.25 1.74 7.44
CA GLU A 135 4.48 3.01 8.12
C GLU A 135 3.71 4.16 7.45
N GLY A 136 3.83 4.31 6.13
CA GLY A 136 3.11 5.35 5.39
C GLY A 136 1.59 5.19 5.49
N MET A 137 1.08 3.95 5.43
CA MET A 137 -0.36 3.69 5.59
C MET A 137 -0.84 4.02 7.01
N ARG A 138 -0.01 3.74 8.03
CA ARG A 138 -0.30 4.14 9.41
C ARG A 138 -0.41 5.65 9.53
N GLN A 139 0.50 6.40 8.91
CA GLN A 139 0.46 7.86 8.87
C GLN A 139 -0.80 8.40 8.19
N VAL A 140 -1.23 7.81 7.08
CA VAL A 140 -2.51 8.15 6.42
C VAL A 140 -3.69 7.89 7.36
N ALA A 141 -3.69 6.75 8.07
CA ALA A 141 -4.73 6.41 9.03
C ALA A 141 -4.74 7.34 10.26
N GLU A 142 -3.57 7.74 10.76
CA GLU A 142 -3.37 8.62 11.93
C GLU A 142 -3.52 10.12 11.58
N GLY A 143 -3.55 10.47 10.30
CA GLY A 143 -3.61 11.86 9.83
C GLY A 143 -2.27 12.58 9.94
N GLY A 144 -1.19 11.84 10.21
CA GLY A 144 0.18 12.34 10.36
C GLY A 144 0.85 12.50 9.01
N GLY A 145 0.46 13.52 8.26
CA GLY A 145 1.06 13.86 6.97
C GLY A 145 1.02 15.36 6.73
N GLN A 146 1.53 16.14 7.68
CA GLN A 146 1.84 17.56 7.47
C GLN A 146 3.12 17.93 8.23
N THR A 147 4.18 18.13 7.47
CA THR A 147 5.01 19.34 7.53
C THR A 147 5.32 19.74 6.10
#